data_AF-A0A3N5PA85-F1
#
_entry.id   AF-A0A3N5PA85-F1
#
_cell.length_a   1.000
_cell.length_b   1.000
_cell.length_c   1.000
_cell.angle_alpha   90.00
_cell.angle_beta   90.00
_cell.angle_gamma   90.00
#
_symmetry.space_group_name_H-M   'P 1'
#
loop_
_entity.id
_entity.type
_entity.pdbx_description
1 polymer ?
#
loop_
_entity_poly.entity_id
_entity_poly.type
_entity_poly.pdbx_seq_one_letter_code
_entity_poly.pdbx_strand_id
1 'polypeptide(L)'
;MKPLLTAHLFPIVEARLLELLRSLTPADWEARTIAPGWRVKEVAAHLLDTQLRKLSRMRDGYAAGPPPQVDSYGDLVAYVNRLNREGVEIYRRLSPSVLISMMEVSSRESAEFHQRLDPMADAGFGVSWAGEDRSQHWFDTA
;
A
#
# COMPACT_ATOMS: atom_id res chain seq x y z
N MET A 1 -14.65 20.78 -2.24
CA MET A 1 -13.81 20.37 -3.41
C MET A 1 -14.64 19.41 -4.27
N LYS A 2 -14.49 19.41 -5.60
CA LYS A 2 -15.18 18.41 -6.45
C LYS A 2 -14.41 17.08 -6.36
N PRO A 3 -15.07 15.93 -6.13
CA PRO A 3 -14.40 14.64 -6.07
C PRO A 3 -13.69 14.30 -7.39
N LEU A 4 -12.45 13.79 -7.28
CA LEU A 4 -11.72 13.16 -8.37
C LEU A 4 -11.78 11.65 -8.19
N LEU A 5 -12.41 10.95 -9.13
CA LEU A 5 -12.63 9.51 -9.03
C LEU A 5 -11.52 8.76 -9.76
N THR A 6 -10.57 8.20 -9.01
CA THR A 6 -9.35 7.59 -9.56
C THR A 6 -9.36 6.06 -9.56
N ALA A 7 -10.37 5.40 -9.00
CA ALA A 7 -10.42 3.94 -8.88
C ALA A 7 -10.25 3.19 -10.22
N HIS A 8 -10.75 3.76 -11.32
CA HIS A 8 -10.58 3.20 -12.66
C HIS A 8 -9.13 3.16 -13.16
N LEU A 9 -8.22 3.94 -12.56
CA LEU A 9 -6.80 3.99 -12.90
C LEU A 9 -5.98 2.91 -12.19
N PHE A 10 -6.49 2.31 -11.11
CA PHE A 10 -5.74 1.32 -10.32
C PHE A 10 -5.29 0.12 -11.17
N PRO A 11 -6.15 -0.55 -11.97
CA PRO A 11 -5.68 -1.65 -12.81
C PRO A 11 -4.56 -1.23 -13.78
N ILE A 12 -4.58 0.03 -14.25
CA ILE A 12 -3.58 0.56 -15.18
C ILE A 12 -2.26 0.76 -14.44
N VAL A 13 -2.29 1.46 -13.30
CA VAL A 13 -1.09 1.74 -12.49
C VAL A 13 -0.44 0.44 -12.01
N GLU A 14 -1.24 -0.51 -11.53
CA GLU A 14 -0.76 -1.80 -11.07
C GLU A 14 -0.14 -2.63 -12.20
N ALA A 15 -0.75 -2.64 -13.40
CA ALA A 15 -0.17 -3.29 -14.56
C ALA A 15 1.19 -2.66 -14.95
N ARG A 16 1.29 -1.33 -14.92
CA ARG A 16 2.56 -0.63 -15.21
C ARG A 16 3.63 -0.89 -14.15
N LEU A 17 3.24 -1.01 -12.88
CA LEU A 17 4.16 -1.41 -11.82
C LEU A 17 4.71 -2.82 -12.09
N LEU A 18 3.85 -3.79 -12.42
CA LEU A 18 4.29 -5.15 -12.72
C LEU A 18 5.17 -5.22 -13.97
N GLU A 19 4.85 -4.48 -15.03
CA GLU A 19 5.69 -4.34 -16.22
C GLU A 19 7.08 -3.79 -15.87
N LEU A 20 7.14 -2.73 -15.07
CA LEU A 20 8.39 -2.14 -14.60
C LEU A 20 9.21 -3.17 -13.81
N LEU A 21 8.62 -3.80 -12.79
CA LEU A 21 9.33 -4.76 -11.94
C LEU A 21 9.85 -5.98 -12.72
N ARG A 22 9.12 -6.44 -13.74
CA ARG A 22 9.55 -7.52 -14.64
C ARG A 22 10.70 -7.11 -15.57
N SER A 23 10.83 -5.81 -15.86
CA SER A 23 11.92 -5.29 -16.71
C SER A 23 13.24 -5.12 -15.98
N LEU A 24 13.23 -5.09 -14.64
CA LEU A 24 14.42 -4.83 -13.83
C LEU A 24 15.45 -5.96 -13.93
N THR A 25 16.71 -5.59 -14.17
CA THR A 25 17.84 -6.51 -14.10
C THR A 25 18.16 -6.88 -12.65
N PRO A 26 18.92 -7.96 -12.41
CA PRO A 26 19.38 -8.28 -11.06
C PRO A 26 20.14 -7.14 -10.37
N ALA A 27 20.89 -6.32 -11.12
CA ALA A 27 21.59 -5.17 -10.57
C ALA A 27 20.62 -4.03 -10.18
N ASP A 28 19.55 -3.81 -10.95
CA ASP A 28 18.54 -2.78 -10.65
C ASP A 28 17.81 -3.10 -9.35
N TRP A 29 17.50 -4.37 -9.10
CA TRP A 29 16.90 -4.81 -7.83
C TRP A 29 17.75 -4.47 -6.60
N GLU A 30 19.08 -4.43 -6.78
CA GLU A 30 20.06 -4.14 -5.75
C GLU A 30 20.42 -2.65 -5.65
N ALA A 31 19.94 -1.82 -6.57
CA ALA A 31 20.23 -0.39 -6.62
C ALA A 31 19.71 0.34 -5.38
N ARG A 32 20.50 1.27 -4.84
CA ARG A 32 20.14 2.12 -3.70
C ARG A 32 19.08 3.15 -4.11
N THR A 33 18.21 3.48 -3.18
CA THR A 33 17.17 4.50 -3.36
C THR A 33 17.47 5.75 -2.53
N ILE A 34 16.66 6.80 -2.71
CA ILE A 34 16.71 7.99 -1.85
C ILE A 34 16.30 7.70 -0.41
N ALA A 35 15.57 6.60 -0.16
CA ALA A 35 15.23 6.14 1.18
C ALA A 35 16.44 5.38 1.75
N PRO A 36 17.14 5.95 2.75
CA PRO A 36 18.34 5.33 3.28
C PRO A 36 18.05 3.93 3.80
N GLY A 37 18.87 2.96 3.40
CA GLY A 37 18.73 1.56 3.80
C GLY A 37 17.82 0.72 2.89
N TRP A 38 17.07 1.32 1.96
CA TRP A 38 16.22 0.57 1.02
C TRP A 38 16.86 0.51 -0.36
N ARG A 39 16.99 -0.71 -0.90
CA ARG A 39 17.18 -0.95 -2.33
C ARG A 39 15.83 -0.99 -3.02
N VAL A 40 15.82 -1.06 -4.34
CA VAL A 40 14.58 -1.24 -5.13
C VAL A 40 13.79 -2.46 -4.63
N LYS A 41 14.47 -3.54 -4.23
CA LYS A 41 13.83 -4.70 -3.63
C LYS A 41 13.04 -4.40 -2.35
N GLU A 42 13.59 -3.59 -1.45
CA GLU A 42 12.89 -3.21 -0.23
C GLU A 42 11.67 -2.31 -0.52
N VAL A 43 11.75 -1.46 -1.55
CA VAL A 43 10.59 -0.68 -2.01
C VAL A 43 9.48 -1.61 -2.52
N ALA A 44 9.80 -2.58 -3.37
CA ALA A 44 8.79 -3.53 -3.86
C ALA A 44 8.18 -4.38 -2.73
N ALA A 45 8.99 -4.79 -1.75
CA ALA A 45 8.54 -5.50 -0.56
C ALA A 45 7.57 -4.65 0.29
N HIS A 46 7.87 -3.35 0.45
CA HIS A 46 6.99 -2.40 1.13
C HIS A 46 5.64 -2.21 0.42
N LEU A 47 5.66 -2.10 -0.92
CA LEU A 47 4.44 -1.99 -1.72
C LEU A 47 3.55 -3.23 -1.56
N LEU A 48 4.14 -4.43 -1.65
CA LEU A 48 3.41 -5.68 -1.43
C LEU A 48 2.78 -5.74 -0.04
N ASP A 49 3.54 -5.44 1.02
CA ASP A 49 3.03 -5.43 2.40
C ASP A 49 1.84 -4.48 2.55
N THR A 50 1.96 -3.26 2.03
CA THR A 50 0.92 -2.23 2.14
C THR A 50 -0.38 -2.69 1.51
N GLN A 51 -0.32 -3.27 0.30
CA GLN A 51 -1.50 -3.80 -0.38
C GLN A 51 -2.14 -4.95 0.40
N LEU A 52 -1.34 -5.92 0.87
CA LEU A 52 -1.84 -7.06 1.63
C LEU A 52 -2.52 -6.63 2.93
N ARG A 53 -1.91 -5.70 3.69
CA ARG A 53 -2.51 -5.17 4.91
C ARG A 53 -3.80 -4.39 4.63
N LYS A 54 -3.87 -3.61 3.53
CA LYS A 54 -5.09 -2.89 3.15
C LYS A 54 -6.20 -3.87 2.78
N LEU A 55 -5.92 -4.91 1.99
CA LEU A 55 -6.89 -5.94 1.65
C LEU A 55 -7.42 -6.66 2.90
N SER A 56 -6.53 -7.17 3.74
CA SER A 56 -6.96 -7.89 4.96
C SER A 56 -7.84 -7.01 5.85
N ARG A 57 -7.47 -5.75 6.07
CA ARG A 57 -8.20 -4.89 6.99
C ARG A 57 -9.48 -4.31 6.38
N MET A 58 -9.42 -3.84 5.15
CA MET A 58 -10.49 -3.03 4.54
C MET A 58 -11.46 -3.87 3.71
N ARG A 59 -10.96 -4.85 2.95
CA ARG A 59 -11.81 -5.75 2.17
C ARG A 59 -12.39 -6.85 3.04
N ASP A 60 -11.55 -7.46 3.88
CA ASP A 60 -11.92 -8.67 4.63
C ASP A 60 -12.37 -8.37 6.08
N GLY A 61 -12.22 -7.12 6.54
CA GLY A 61 -12.54 -6.75 7.93
C GLY A 61 -11.66 -7.43 8.98
N TYR A 62 -10.51 -7.99 8.57
CA TYR A 62 -9.63 -8.76 9.44
C TYR A 62 -8.66 -7.86 10.21
N ALA A 63 -8.71 -7.96 11.55
CA ALA A 63 -7.78 -7.31 12.46
C ALA A 63 -6.95 -8.36 13.21
N ALA A 64 -5.63 -8.38 12.97
CA ALA A 64 -4.71 -9.31 13.61
C ALA A 64 -4.48 -9.04 15.12
N GLY A 65 -5.04 -7.96 15.66
CA GLY A 65 -4.89 -7.55 17.04
C GLY A 65 -5.68 -6.28 17.35
N PRO A 66 -5.61 -5.78 18.61
CA PRO A 66 -6.24 -4.53 18.98
C PRO A 66 -5.69 -3.36 18.15
N PRO A 67 -6.49 -2.29 17.94
CA PRO A 67 -6.00 -1.09 17.29
C PRO A 67 -4.82 -0.51 18.08
N PRO A 68 -3.86 0.14 17.39
CA PRO A 68 -2.78 0.83 18.08
C PRO A 68 -3.33 1.96 18.94
N GLN A 69 -2.69 2.20 20.08
CA GLN A 69 -2.89 3.45 20.80
C GLN A 69 -2.14 4.56 20.07
N VAL A 70 -2.87 5.58 19.62
CA VAL A 70 -2.35 6.72 18.87
C VAL A 70 -2.94 7.97 19.50
N ASP A 71 -2.18 8.59 20.41
CA ASP A 71 -2.63 9.77 21.17
C ASP A 71 -2.12 11.07 20.55
N SER A 72 -1.18 10.98 19.62
CA SER A 72 -0.58 12.12 18.93
C SER A 72 -0.23 11.80 17.47
N TYR A 73 0.01 12.85 16.68
CA TYR A 73 0.55 12.70 15.32
C TYR A 73 1.91 11.97 15.31
N GLY A 74 2.74 12.21 16.33
CA GLY A 74 4.02 11.51 16.49
C GLY A 74 3.85 9.99 16.65
N ASP A 75 2.85 9.58 17.42
CA ASP A 75 2.53 8.16 17.62
C ASP A 75 2.03 7.51 16.31
N LEU A 76 1.22 8.24 15.53
CA LEU A 76 0.76 7.77 14.22
C LEU A 76 1.95 7.53 13.28
N VAL A 77 2.85 8.51 13.18
CA VAL A 77 4.06 8.41 12.33
C VAL A 77 4.95 7.25 12.79
N ALA A 78 5.16 7.11 14.10
CA ALA A 78 5.95 6.01 14.66
C ALA A 78 5.32 4.65 14.35
N TYR A 79 4.00 4.52 14.48
CA TYR A 79 3.25 3.31 14.17
C TYR A 79 3.36 2.94 12.68
N VAL A 80 3.13 3.88 11.77
CA VAL A 80 3.24 3.66 10.32
C VAL A 80 4.68 3.24 9.94
N ASN A 81 5.69 3.93 10.46
CA ASN A 81 7.09 3.58 10.20
C ASN A 81 7.47 2.21 10.74
N ARG A 82 6.90 1.81 11.89
CA ARG A 82 7.08 0.46 12.42
C ARG A 82 6.49 -0.59 11.50
N LEU A 83 5.24 -0.41 11.06
CA LEU A 83 4.58 -1.32 10.12
C LEU A 83 5.37 -1.46 8.81
N ASN A 84 5.81 -0.33 8.23
CA ASN A 84 6.58 -0.33 6.99
C ASN A 84 7.89 -1.13 7.14
N ARG A 85 8.60 -0.94 8.25
CA ARG A 85 9.84 -1.68 8.55
C ARG A 85 9.57 -3.18 8.74
N GLU A 86 8.54 -3.53 9.52
CA GLU A 86 8.17 -4.93 9.77
C GLU A 86 7.81 -5.67 8.48
N GLY A 87 6.99 -5.04 7.63
CA GLY A 87 6.63 -5.57 6.31
C GLY A 87 7.85 -5.80 5.42
N VAL A 88 8.74 -4.80 5.32
CA VAL A 88 9.99 -4.93 4.55
C VAL A 88 10.86 -6.06 5.08
N GLU A 89 11.03 -6.19 6.42
CA GLU A 89 11.84 -7.26 7.02
C GLU A 89 11.31 -8.67 6.71
N ILE A 90 10.00 -8.82 6.60
CA ILE A 90 9.36 -10.08 6.23
C ILE A 90 9.56 -10.35 4.74
N TYR A 91 9.15 -9.42 3.89
CA TYR A 91 9.04 -9.66 2.44
C TYR A 91 10.37 -9.53 1.69
N ARG A 92 11.41 -8.88 2.25
CA ARG A 92 12.76 -8.83 1.63
C ARG A 92 13.41 -10.20 1.45
N ARG A 93 12.92 -11.23 2.16
CA ARG A 93 13.38 -12.62 2.10
C ARG A 93 12.97 -13.32 0.80
N LEU A 94 11.92 -12.83 0.14
CA LEU A 94 11.42 -13.40 -1.11
C LEU A 94 12.34 -13.06 -2.28
N SER A 95 12.43 -13.94 -3.28
CA SER A 95 13.09 -13.61 -4.54
C SER A 95 12.26 -12.56 -5.31
N PRO A 96 12.87 -11.80 -6.24
CA PRO A 96 12.14 -10.91 -7.13
C PRO A 96 10.97 -11.60 -7.87
N SER A 97 11.17 -12.83 -8.35
CA SER A 97 10.12 -13.58 -9.03
C SER A 97 8.92 -13.88 -8.13
N VAL A 98 9.16 -14.33 -6.90
CA VAL A 98 8.09 -14.61 -5.93
C VAL A 98 7.38 -13.32 -5.50
N LEU A 99 8.13 -12.23 -5.28
CA LEU A 99 7.56 -10.91 -5.00
C LEU A 99 6.60 -10.47 -6.11
N ILE A 100 7.02 -10.56 -7.38
CA ILE A 100 6.18 -10.18 -8.52
C ILE A 100 4.91 -11.04 -8.58
N SER A 101 5.01 -12.35 -8.40
CA SER A 101 3.83 -13.24 -8.43
C SER A 101 2.82 -12.92 -7.32
N MET A 102 3.29 -12.63 -6.12
CA MET A 102 2.40 -12.21 -5.02
C MET A 102 1.83 -10.80 -5.25
N MET A 103 2.64 -9.90 -5.81
CA MET A 103 2.21 -8.55 -6.19
C MET A 103 1.11 -8.62 -7.24
N GLU A 104 1.23 -9.47 -8.25
CA GLU A 104 0.23 -9.61 -9.31
C GLU A 104 -1.15 -10.01 -8.78
N VAL A 105 -1.20 -10.95 -7.83
CA VAL A 105 -2.45 -11.32 -7.16
C VAL A 105 -2.97 -10.15 -6.33
N SER A 106 -2.16 -9.62 -5.42
CA SER A 106 -2.61 -8.54 -4.52
C SER A 106 -3.04 -7.27 -5.25
N SER A 107 -2.36 -6.93 -6.35
CA SER A 107 -2.66 -5.75 -7.15
C SER A 107 -3.99 -5.87 -7.89
N ARG A 108 -4.29 -7.04 -8.46
CA ARG A 108 -5.61 -7.31 -9.04
C ARG A 108 -6.70 -7.17 -8.00
N GLU A 109 -6.57 -7.86 -6.87
CA GLU A 109 -7.55 -7.84 -5.78
C GLU A 109 -7.76 -6.42 -5.23
N SER A 110 -6.67 -5.65 -5.10
CA SER A 110 -6.68 -4.26 -4.65
C SER A 110 -7.39 -3.36 -5.63
N ALA A 111 -7.07 -3.45 -6.92
CA ALA A 111 -7.70 -2.65 -7.96
C ALA A 111 -9.21 -2.93 -8.04
N GLU A 112 -9.60 -4.20 -8.04
CA GLU A 112 -11.01 -4.60 -8.03
C GLU A 112 -11.73 -4.12 -6.75
N PHE A 113 -11.07 -4.19 -5.60
CA PHE A 113 -11.63 -3.69 -4.35
C PHE A 113 -11.94 -2.19 -4.44
N HIS A 114 -10.97 -1.36 -4.85
CA HIS A 114 -11.16 0.08 -4.96
C HIS A 114 -12.23 0.45 -6.00
N GLN A 115 -12.37 -0.31 -7.09
CA GLN A 115 -13.43 -0.08 -8.09
C GLN A 115 -14.84 -0.39 -7.58
N ARG A 116 -14.98 -1.26 -6.58
CA ARG A 116 -16.27 -1.62 -5.99
C ARG A 116 -16.73 -0.69 -4.88
N LEU A 117 -15.85 0.15 -4.34
CA LEU A 117 -16.21 1.10 -3.29
C LEU A 117 -17.19 2.14 -3.82
N ASP A 118 -18.21 2.47 -3.03
CA ASP A 118 -18.97 3.70 -3.24
C ASP A 118 -18.04 4.86 -2.91
N PRO A 119 -17.65 5.70 -3.89
CA PRO A 119 -16.70 6.78 -3.65
C PRO A 119 -17.21 7.78 -2.61
N MET A 120 -18.53 7.90 -2.42
CA MET A 120 -19.15 8.86 -1.50
C MET A 120 -19.42 8.28 -0.11
N ALA A 121 -19.23 6.98 0.10
CA ALA A 121 -19.38 6.38 1.41
C ALA A 121 -18.18 6.69 2.33
N ASP A 122 -18.41 6.59 3.64
CA ASP A 122 -17.38 6.78 4.66
C ASP A 122 -16.25 5.75 4.52
N ALA A 123 -15.01 6.22 4.48
CA ALA A 123 -13.84 5.38 4.53
C ALA A 123 -13.50 4.95 5.96
N GLY A 124 -12.76 3.85 6.09
CA GLY A 124 -12.30 3.36 7.39
C GLY A 124 -11.17 4.18 8.02
N PHE A 125 -10.59 5.13 7.29
CA PHE A 125 -9.52 6.01 7.77
C PHE A 125 -9.78 7.48 7.41
N GLY A 126 -9.41 8.38 8.31
CA GLY A 126 -9.22 9.79 7.98
C GLY A 126 -7.92 10.02 7.23
N VAL A 127 -7.84 11.12 6.48
CA VAL A 127 -6.64 11.54 5.74
C VAL A 127 -6.06 12.77 6.46
N SER A 128 -5.47 12.53 7.63
CA SER A 128 -5.09 13.58 8.58
C SER A 128 -4.04 14.57 8.04
N TRP A 129 -3.17 14.13 7.14
CA TRP A 129 -2.19 15.01 6.48
C TRP A 129 -2.84 16.03 5.54
N ALA A 130 -4.08 15.76 5.10
CA ALA A 130 -4.91 16.68 4.31
C ALA A 130 -5.97 17.41 5.17
N GLY A 131 -5.89 17.29 6.51
CA GLY A 131 -6.78 17.97 7.46
C GLY A 131 -8.11 17.25 7.73
N GLU A 132 -8.27 16.00 7.30
CA GLU A 132 -9.53 15.25 7.43
C GLU A 132 -9.42 14.16 8.52
N ASP A 133 -10.16 14.31 9.62
CA ASP A 133 -10.28 13.27 10.66
C ASP A 133 -11.25 12.14 10.27
N ARG A 134 -12.13 12.41 9.30
CA ARG A 134 -12.99 11.42 8.62
C ARG A 134 -12.90 11.67 7.14
N SER A 135 -12.87 10.62 6.32
CA SER A 135 -12.81 10.77 4.88
C SER A 135 -13.86 9.91 4.18
N GLN A 136 -14.18 10.27 2.94
CA GLN A 136 -14.93 9.40 2.03
C GLN A 136 -13.96 8.58 1.19
N HIS A 137 -14.42 7.45 0.64
CA HIS A 137 -13.55 6.57 -0.14
C HIS A 137 -12.85 7.25 -1.31
N TRP A 138 -13.47 8.22 -1.97
CA TRP A 138 -12.81 8.97 -3.05
C TRP A 138 -11.56 9.72 -2.57
N PHE A 139 -11.52 10.15 -1.31
CA PHE A 139 -10.41 10.91 -0.73
C PHE A 139 -9.35 10.00 -0.11
N ASP A 140 -9.74 8.86 0.50
CA ASP A 140 -8.80 7.80 0.94
C ASP A 140 -8.08 7.11 -0.23
N THR A 141 -8.73 7.04 -1.40
CA THR A 141 -8.24 6.39 -2.61
C THR A 141 -7.43 7.33 -3.52
N ALA A 142 -7.54 8.64 -3.31
CA ALA A 142 -7.00 9.68 -4.20
C ALA A 142 -5.47 9.78 -4.21
#